data_AF-A0A3D1IAI8-F1
#
_entry.id   AF-A0A3D1IAI8-F1
#
_cell.length_a   1.000
_cell.length_b   1.000
_cell.length_c   1.000
_cell.angle_alpha   90.00
_cell.angle_beta   90.00
_cell.angle_gamma   90.00
#
_symmetry.space_group_name_H-M   'P 1'
#
loop_
_entity.id
_entity.type
_entity.pdbx_description
1 polymer ?
#
loop_
_entity_poly.entity_id
_entity_poly.type
_entity_poly.pdbx_seq_one_letter_code
_entity_poly.pdbx_strand_id
1 'polypeptide(L)'
;MGRNESRIAFRARTLGWGEDPVPGKDRRENANREESMADARELHQEAEDLVLRYFENPQPDLKDLIMVRYGAMVERIARKFMGLEPLEDLIQVGYIGLLNALSKFNPRAGVRFNTYATYLVAGEIKHYLRDRSQTIRQPAWLQELRHKVNRAASVLQQDLGRQPTSREIADHLKLSVATVDDVLATQDLLKVASLDSTPMNDEDADSDVDRLDAAEFCAEQLTVEDRVVLEQALQQLRDLEREVLIRFHFESKNQTEIAAELGISCNYVSHILRQSLTKLRKILSQEEAAEGLMRRQAQALDQDVIDPSVGAYTHRYFKARLEEEVHRAGSRGEELSLVLVRFHGLERLRAFYGQQSVLDFLADAHDFLKENVRRLDIVCRYGNDGFAIVLPFTGSHVSVVHQRIVAKIAGWMAHRNGANGPVSVSVGFAAFPGQARTSEGLVRSAAAAMEPIGTVSEKAA
;
A
#
# COMPACT_ATOMS: atom_id res chain seq x y z
N MET A 1 68.47 18.38 -1.79
CA MET A 1 69.36 17.22 -2.07
C MET A 1 68.85 16.03 -1.29
N GLY A 2 68.70 14.90 -1.97
CA GLY A 2 67.76 13.84 -1.60
C GLY A 2 68.11 12.96 -0.41
N ARG A 3 67.22 11.95 -0.27
CA ARG A 3 67.19 10.78 0.61
C ARG A 3 66.32 10.92 1.86
N ASN A 4 65.10 10.37 1.80
CA ASN A 4 64.46 9.78 2.99
C ASN A 4 63.34 8.76 2.68
N GLU A 5 63.59 7.78 1.79
CA GLU A 5 62.66 6.65 1.54
C GLU A 5 62.93 5.41 2.41
N SER A 6 63.74 5.51 3.46
CA SER A 6 64.29 4.32 4.15
C SER A 6 63.77 4.07 5.58
N ARG A 7 62.58 4.56 5.97
CA ARG A 7 62.06 4.37 7.36
C ARG A 7 60.66 3.77 7.52
N ILE A 8 60.12 3.07 6.51
CA ILE A 8 58.81 2.38 6.64
C ILE A 8 58.94 0.84 6.56
N ALA A 9 60.12 0.29 6.24
CA ALA A 9 60.36 -1.14 6.24
C ALA A 9 60.85 -1.67 7.61
N PHE A 10 60.11 -1.43 8.70
CA PHE A 10 60.38 -2.12 9.97
C PHE A 10 59.19 -2.08 10.96
N ARG A 11 58.11 -2.84 10.70
CA ARG A 11 57.24 -3.49 11.72
C ARG A 11 55.99 -4.17 11.11
N ALA A 12 56.21 -5.21 10.31
CA ALA A 12 55.18 -6.22 10.03
C ALA A 12 55.84 -7.60 10.04
N ARG A 13 56.25 -8.03 11.24
CA ARG A 13 56.76 -9.38 11.47
C ARG A 13 56.37 -9.81 12.89
N THR A 14 55.07 -10.00 13.10
CA THR A 14 54.48 -10.70 14.25
C THR A 14 53.05 -11.07 13.89
N LEU A 15 52.89 -12.27 13.32
CA LEU A 15 51.80 -13.24 13.49
C LEU A 15 51.99 -14.27 12.37
N GLY A 16 52.54 -15.41 12.74
CA GLY A 16 53.19 -16.36 11.85
C GLY A 16 52.24 -17.12 10.95
N TRP A 17 52.64 -17.21 9.69
CA TRP A 17 52.47 -18.36 8.80
C TRP A 17 53.79 -18.47 8.03
N GLY A 18 54.68 -19.32 8.52
CA GLY A 18 55.91 -19.67 7.82
C GLY A 18 55.67 -20.94 7.04
N GLU A 19 55.74 -20.86 5.72
CA GLU A 19 56.12 -21.98 4.87
C GLU A 19 57.43 -21.57 4.18
N ASP A 20 58.47 -22.38 4.36
CA ASP A 20 59.72 -22.25 3.62
C ASP A 20 59.49 -22.49 2.12
N PRO A 21 60.11 -21.73 1.21
CA PRO A 21 59.86 -21.86 -0.22
C PRO A 21 60.45 -23.17 -0.76
N VAL A 22 59.60 -23.97 -1.43
CA VAL A 22 60.01 -25.12 -2.25
C VAL A 22 60.67 -24.59 -3.54
N PRO A 23 61.96 -24.87 -3.81
CA PRO A 23 62.61 -24.35 -4.99
C PRO A 23 62.25 -25.22 -6.21
N GLY A 24 61.51 -24.68 -7.18
CA GLY A 24 61.45 -25.28 -8.52
C GLY A 24 60.22 -25.06 -9.39
N LYS A 25 59.11 -24.51 -8.89
CA LYS A 25 57.88 -24.32 -9.70
C LYS A 25 57.65 -22.90 -10.25
N ASP A 26 58.33 -21.90 -9.69
CA ASP A 26 58.01 -20.49 -9.97
C ASP A 26 58.47 -19.97 -11.35
N ARG A 27 59.42 -20.61 -12.04
CA ARG A 27 60.00 -20.04 -13.27
C ARG A 27 59.06 -20.07 -14.48
N ARG A 28 58.17 -21.07 -14.60
CA ARG A 28 57.24 -21.16 -15.74
C ARG A 28 55.97 -20.32 -15.53
N GLU A 29 55.46 -20.24 -14.30
CA GLU A 29 54.33 -19.35 -13.97
C GLU A 29 54.74 -17.87 -13.95
N ASN A 30 55.96 -17.54 -13.49
CA ASN A 30 56.47 -16.17 -13.61
C ASN A 30 56.78 -15.82 -15.07
N ALA A 31 57.31 -16.73 -15.89
CA ALA A 31 57.52 -16.47 -17.32
C ALA A 31 56.20 -16.19 -18.05
N ASN A 32 55.16 -17.02 -17.85
CA ASN A 32 53.83 -16.77 -18.43
C ASN A 32 53.18 -15.47 -17.92
N ARG A 33 53.42 -15.07 -16.66
CA ARG A 33 52.96 -13.79 -16.11
C ARG A 33 53.74 -12.61 -16.67
N GLU A 34 55.06 -12.75 -16.86
CA GLU A 34 55.93 -11.72 -17.44
C GLU A 34 55.61 -11.49 -18.92
N GLU A 35 55.38 -12.56 -19.68
CA GLU A 35 55.00 -12.53 -21.10
C GLU A 35 53.58 -11.93 -21.26
N SER A 36 52.61 -12.35 -20.45
CA SER A 36 51.27 -11.75 -20.43
C SER A 36 51.25 -10.28 -19.98
N MET A 37 52.17 -9.87 -19.09
CA MET A 37 52.33 -8.47 -18.70
C MET A 37 53.07 -7.62 -19.75
N ALA A 38 53.94 -8.22 -20.56
CA ALA A 38 54.60 -7.55 -21.68
C ALA A 38 53.58 -7.27 -22.80
N ASP A 39 52.79 -8.28 -23.19
CA ASP A 39 51.71 -8.14 -24.17
C ASP A 39 50.67 -7.09 -23.74
N ALA A 40 50.31 -7.09 -22.45
CA ALA A 40 49.40 -6.08 -21.91
C ALA A 40 50.01 -4.67 -21.98
N ARG A 41 51.31 -4.50 -21.77
CA ARG A 41 52.00 -3.20 -21.86
C ARG A 41 52.05 -2.69 -23.29
N GLU A 42 52.35 -3.55 -24.27
CA GLU A 42 52.34 -3.18 -25.69
C GLU A 42 50.95 -2.75 -26.16
N LEU A 43 49.90 -3.53 -25.81
CA LEU A 43 48.51 -3.17 -26.11
C LEU A 43 48.07 -1.85 -25.47
N HIS A 44 48.57 -1.53 -24.27
CA HIS A 44 48.28 -0.25 -23.61
C HIS A 44 48.99 0.91 -24.29
N GLN A 45 50.20 0.68 -24.80
CA GLN A 45 50.99 1.69 -25.50
C GLN A 45 50.38 2.01 -26.87
N GLU A 46 49.95 0.98 -27.61
CA GLU A 46 49.18 1.15 -28.85
C GLU A 46 47.88 1.91 -28.64
N ALA A 47 47.16 1.62 -27.56
CA ALA A 47 45.91 2.31 -27.22
C ALA A 47 46.13 3.78 -26.83
N GLU A 48 47.28 4.14 -26.26
CA GLU A 48 47.65 5.53 -25.98
C GLU A 48 48.04 6.28 -27.27
N ASP A 49 48.77 5.63 -28.17
CA ASP A 49 49.15 6.20 -29.47
C ASP A 49 47.93 6.51 -30.34
N LEU A 50 46.90 5.66 -30.31
CA LEU A 50 45.63 5.90 -31.01
C LEU A 50 44.92 7.16 -30.51
N VAL A 51 44.97 7.42 -29.19
CA VAL A 51 44.39 8.63 -28.61
C VAL A 51 45.16 9.86 -29.06
N LEU A 52 46.49 9.82 -29.09
CA LEU A 52 47.30 10.93 -29.59
C LEU A 52 46.98 11.25 -31.06
N ARG A 53 46.88 10.23 -31.92
CA ARG A 53 46.49 10.39 -33.33
C ARG A 53 45.10 10.98 -33.50
N TYR A 54 44.15 10.62 -32.64
CA TYR A 54 42.80 11.19 -32.65
C TYR A 54 42.79 12.71 -32.36
N PHE A 55 43.67 13.19 -31.48
CA PHE A 55 43.79 14.63 -31.20
C PHE A 55 44.54 15.41 -32.29
N GLU A 56 45.39 14.74 -33.06
CA GLU A 56 46.03 15.33 -34.24
C GLU A 56 45.08 15.41 -35.45
N ASN A 57 44.25 14.37 -35.65
CA ASN A 57 43.26 14.32 -36.73
C ASN A 57 41.97 13.59 -36.27
N PRO A 58 40.94 14.32 -35.82
CA PRO A 58 39.71 13.71 -35.30
C PRO A 58 38.92 13.03 -36.42
N GLN A 59 38.94 11.70 -36.44
CA GLN A 59 38.12 10.88 -37.34
C GLN A 59 37.12 10.03 -36.55
N PRO A 60 35.89 9.82 -37.05
CA PRO A 60 34.90 8.98 -36.40
C PRO A 60 35.40 7.54 -36.23
N ASP A 61 36.05 6.98 -37.25
CA ASP A 61 36.56 5.59 -37.22
C ASP A 61 37.64 5.39 -36.13
N LEU A 62 38.49 6.40 -35.89
CA LEU A 62 39.49 6.38 -34.82
C LEU A 62 38.83 6.40 -33.44
N LYS A 63 37.76 7.18 -33.29
CA LYS A 63 37.00 7.25 -32.04
C LYS A 63 36.40 5.90 -31.68
N ASP A 64 35.77 5.23 -32.65
CA ASP A 64 35.16 3.91 -32.43
C ASP A 64 36.22 2.85 -32.11
N LEU A 65 37.36 2.89 -32.79
CA LEU A 65 38.49 2.00 -32.51
C LEU A 65 39.03 2.21 -31.09
N ILE A 66 39.17 3.45 -30.62
CA ILE A 66 39.56 3.75 -29.23
C ILE A 66 38.55 3.16 -28.25
N MET A 67 37.24 3.31 -28.50
CA MET A 67 36.21 2.74 -27.61
C MET A 67 36.34 1.22 -27.50
N VAL A 68 36.53 0.51 -28.61
CA VAL A 68 36.72 -0.94 -28.62
C VAL A 68 37.99 -1.35 -27.84
N ARG A 69 39.10 -0.64 -28.04
CA ARG A 69 40.38 -0.96 -27.36
C ARG A 69 40.32 -0.78 -25.85
N TYR A 70 39.59 0.21 -25.37
CA TYR A 70 39.41 0.45 -23.93
C TYR A 70 38.23 -0.31 -23.32
N GLY A 71 37.51 -1.15 -24.10
CA GLY A 71 36.36 -1.91 -23.60
C GLY A 71 36.65 -2.80 -22.40
N ALA A 72 37.77 -3.55 -22.43
CA ALA A 72 38.19 -4.40 -21.31
C ALA A 72 38.46 -3.60 -20.01
N MET A 73 38.92 -2.35 -20.13
CA MET A 73 39.09 -1.45 -18.99
C MET A 73 37.73 -1.07 -18.40
N VAL A 74 36.78 -0.69 -19.26
CA VAL A 74 35.42 -0.33 -18.85
C VAL A 74 34.74 -1.49 -18.13
N GLU A 75 34.78 -2.69 -18.70
CA GLU A 75 34.23 -3.90 -18.07
C GLU A 75 34.85 -4.19 -16.71
N ARG A 76 36.19 -4.07 -16.59
CA ARG A 76 36.89 -4.30 -15.32
C ARG A 76 36.48 -3.28 -14.26
N ILE A 77 36.18 -2.04 -14.65
CA ILE A 77 35.68 -1.01 -13.73
C ILE A 77 34.23 -1.30 -13.35
N ALA A 78 33.37 -1.59 -14.33
CA ALA A 78 31.96 -1.93 -14.12
C ALA A 78 31.78 -3.15 -13.21
N ARG A 79 32.64 -4.17 -13.35
CA ARG A 79 32.63 -5.38 -12.50
C ARG A 79 32.78 -5.09 -11.01
N LYS A 80 33.39 -3.96 -10.62
CA LYS A 80 33.51 -3.56 -9.20
C LYS A 80 32.18 -3.09 -8.60
N PHE A 81 31.18 -2.81 -9.43
CA PHE A 81 29.87 -2.32 -9.04
C PHE A 81 28.75 -3.35 -9.28
N MET A 82 29.10 -4.62 -9.52
CA MET A 82 28.12 -5.70 -9.68
C MET A 82 27.25 -5.87 -8.44
N GLY A 83 25.98 -6.22 -8.66
CA GLY A 83 24.99 -6.42 -7.60
C GLY A 83 24.14 -5.19 -7.28
N LEU A 84 24.44 -4.03 -7.87
CA LEU A 84 23.59 -2.83 -7.78
C LEU A 84 22.68 -2.67 -9.00
N GLU A 85 23.19 -2.99 -10.20
CA GLU A 85 22.49 -2.93 -11.48
C GLU A 85 23.02 -4.06 -12.38
N PRO A 86 22.30 -4.41 -13.47
CA PRO A 86 22.80 -5.33 -14.49
C PRO A 86 24.16 -4.89 -15.04
N LEU A 87 25.06 -5.86 -15.23
CA LEU A 87 26.43 -5.58 -15.69
C LEU A 87 26.45 -4.87 -17.04
N GLU A 88 25.53 -5.19 -17.94
CA GLU A 88 25.41 -4.57 -19.27
C GLU A 88 25.13 -3.07 -19.18
N ASP A 89 24.23 -2.66 -18.28
CA ASP A 89 23.90 -1.25 -18.07
C ASP A 89 25.09 -0.47 -17.50
N LEU A 90 25.80 -1.07 -16.53
CA LEU A 90 27.02 -0.50 -15.97
C LEU A 90 28.13 -0.33 -17.03
N ILE A 91 28.25 -1.29 -17.95
CA ILE A 91 29.18 -1.21 -19.07
C ILE A 91 28.79 -0.08 -20.02
N GLN A 92 27.51 0.05 -20.39
CA GLN A 92 27.03 1.13 -21.26
C GLN A 92 27.30 2.52 -20.66
N VAL A 93 26.97 2.71 -19.38
CA VAL A 93 27.28 3.95 -18.65
C VAL A 93 28.79 4.19 -18.61
N GLY A 94 29.58 3.13 -18.41
CA GLY A 94 31.02 3.20 -18.46
C GLY A 94 31.57 3.68 -19.81
N TYR A 95 30.97 3.24 -20.93
CA TYR A 95 31.30 3.74 -22.26
C TYR A 95 30.94 5.22 -22.45
N ILE A 96 29.82 5.69 -21.89
CA ILE A 96 29.48 7.12 -21.86
C ILE A 96 30.56 7.91 -21.09
N GLY A 97 31.01 7.39 -19.94
CA GLY A 97 32.11 7.97 -19.18
C GLY A 97 33.42 8.01 -19.97
N LEU A 98 33.72 6.97 -20.75
CA LEU A 98 34.91 6.90 -21.60
C LEU A 98 34.86 7.90 -22.76
N LEU A 99 33.69 8.05 -23.40
CA LEU A 99 33.45 9.07 -24.43
C LEU A 99 33.64 10.49 -23.87
N ASN A 100 33.12 10.74 -22.67
CA ASN A 100 33.32 11.99 -21.95
C ASN A 100 34.78 12.22 -21.55
N ALA A 101 35.52 11.15 -21.25
CA ALA A 101 36.95 11.23 -20.97
C ALA A 101 37.72 11.63 -22.23
N LEU A 102 37.41 11.01 -23.36
CA LEU A 102 38.05 11.33 -24.64
C LEU A 102 37.77 12.77 -25.08
N SER A 103 36.54 13.28 -24.91
CA SER A 103 36.22 14.65 -25.32
C SER A 103 36.87 15.73 -24.46
N LYS A 104 37.15 15.45 -23.17
CA LYS A 104 37.71 16.42 -22.22
C LYS A 104 39.21 16.24 -21.95
N PHE A 105 39.84 15.23 -22.53
CA PHE A 105 41.25 14.94 -22.28
C PHE A 105 42.17 15.97 -22.92
N ASN A 106 43.23 16.36 -22.21
CA ASN A 106 44.27 17.24 -22.71
C ASN A 106 45.61 16.50 -22.75
N PRO A 107 46.11 16.11 -23.93
CA PRO A 107 47.40 15.41 -24.08
C PRO A 107 48.61 16.18 -23.54
N ARG A 108 48.54 17.52 -23.48
CA ARG A 108 49.64 18.38 -23.00
C ARG A 108 49.79 18.39 -21.48
N ALA A 109 48.85 17.81 -20.74
CA ALA A 109 48.85 17.79 -19.28
C ALA A 109 49.84 16.78 -18.67
N GLY A 110 50.49 15.94 -19.48
CA GLY A 110 51.51 14.98 -19.01
C GLY A 110 50.97 13.78 -18.24
N VAL A 111 49.65 13.53 -18.30
CA VAL A 111 48.99 12.39 -17.65
C VAL A 111 48.54 11.40 -18.73
N ARG A 112 48.76 10.10 -18.48
CA ARG A 112 48.30 9.03 -19.38
C ARG A 112 46.78 8.98 -19.47
N PHE A 113 46.25 8.80 -20.69
CA PHE A 113 44.81 8.77 -20.93
C PHE A 113 44.11 7.68 -20.12
N ASN A 114 44.70 6.47 -20.04
CA ASN A 114 44.16 5.35 -19.28
C ASN A 114 43.93 5.70 -17.79
N THR A 115 44.89 6.39 -17.17
CA THR A 115 44.78 6.83 -15.77
C THR A 115 43.65 7.84 -15.61
N TYR A 116 43.54 8.81 -16.52
CA TYR A 116 42.47 9.81 -16.50
C TYR A 116 41.08 9.19 -16.74
N ALA A 117 40.95 8.36 -17.78
CA ALA A 117 39.71 7.70 -18.15
C ALA A 117 39.21 6.76 -17.05
N THR A 118 40.10 6.05 -16.35
CA THR A 118 39.71 5.19 -15.21
C THR A 118 38.93 5.96 -14.13
N TYR A 119 39.38 7.16 -13.77
CA TYR A 119 38.69 7.98 -12.76
C TYR A 119 37.35 8.49 -13.27
N LEU A 120 37.27 8.92 -14.54
CA LEU A 120 36.05 9.49 -15.09
C LEU A 120 34.98 8.42 -15.32
N VAL A 121 35.35 7.26 -15.85
CA VAL A 121 34.45 6.11 -16.03
C VAL A 121 33.88 5.66 -14.68
N ALA A 122 34.73 5.49 -13.66
CA ALA A 122 34.27 5.13 -12.33
C ALA A 122 33.38 6.22 -11.69
N GLY A 123 33.64 7.49 -11.98
CA GLY A 123 32.81 8.61 -11.55
C GLY A 123 31.42 8.60 -12.21
N GLU A 124 31.37 8.39 -13.52
CA GLU A 124 30.13 8.34 -14.30
C GLU A 124 29.22 7.20 -13.84
N ILE A 125 29.79 6.00 -13.62
CA ILE A 125 29.06 4.86 -13.07
C ILE A 125 28.50 5.17 -11.68
N LYS A 126 29.27 5.84 -10.82
CA LYS A 126 28.79 6.27 -9.49
C LYS A 126 27.67 7.29 -9.59
N HIS A 127 27.73 8.24 -10.53
CA HIS A 127 26.67 9.22 -10.76
C HIS A 127 25.39 8.56 -11.25
N TYR A 128 25.50 7.66 -12.22
CA TYR A 128 24.36 6.87 -12.70
C TYR A 128 23.71 6.09 -11.57
N LEU A 129 24.49 5.33 -10.79
CA LEU A 129 23.96 4.58 -9.65
C LEU A 129 23.29 5.52 -8.63
N ARG A 130 23.88 6.68 -8.34
CA ARG A 130 23.28 7.66 -7.43
C ARG A 130 21.92 8.17 -7.90
N ASP A 131 21.78 8.41 -9.19
CA ASP A 131 20.64 9.14 -9.76
C ASP A 131 19.54 8.21 -10.32
N ARG A 132 19.88 6.95 -10.66
CA ARG A 132 19.00 6.01 -11.37
C ARG A 132 18.75 4.68 -10.66
N SER A 133 19.63 4.22 -9.75
CA SER A 133 19.44 2.90 -9.11
C SER A 133 18.36 2.85 -8.03
N GLN A 134 17.85 4.01 -7.61
CA GLN A 134 16.83 4.10 -6.56
C GLN A 134 15.47 4.42 -7.17
N THR A 135 14.49 3.55 -6.92
CA THR A 135 13.08 3.77 -7.26
C THR A 135 12.55 5.09 -6.68
N ILE A 136 13.00 5.46 -5.48
CA ILE A 136 12.65 6.72 -4.82
C ILE A 136 13.86 7.65 -4.87
N ARG A 137 13.74 8.79 -5.57
CA ARG A 137 14.79 9.80 -5.65
C ARG A 137 14.97 10.52 -4.31
N GLN A 138 16.21 10.57 -3.84
CA GLN A 138 16.58 11.22 -2.57
C GLN A 138 17.40 12.48 -2.83
N PRO A 139 17.24 13.55 -2.02
CA PRO A 139 18.13 14.71 -2.09
C PRO A 139 19.60 14.33 -1.82
N ALA A 140 20.54 14.95 -2.54
CA ALA A 140 21.96 14.63 -2.44
C ALA A 140 22.55 14.76 -1.02
N TRP A 141 22.13 15.79 -0.27
CA TRP A 141 22.58 16.01 1.11
C TRP A 141 22.22 14.85 2.05
N LEU A 142 21.07 14.21 1.82
CA LEU A 142 20.58 13.10 2.64
C LEU A 142 21.37 11.82 2.35
N GLN A 143 21.70 11.57 1.08
CA GLN A 143 22.54 10.45 0.68
C GLN A 143 23.96 10.57 1.26
N GLU A 144 24.55 11.77 1.23
CA GLU A 144 25.86 12.02 1.83
C GLU A 144 25.85 11.82 3.35
N LEU A 145 24.80 12.32 4.02
CA LEU A 145 24.63 12.16 5.46
C LEU A 145 24.49 10.68 5.84
N ARG A 146 23.68 9.92 5.10
CA ARG A 146 23.54 8.47 5.28
C ARG A 146 24.87 7.75 5.10
N HIS A 147 25.66 8.12 4.10
CA HIS A 147 26.97 7.51 3.88
C HIS A 147 27.94 7.78 5.03
N LYS A 148 27.90 8.98 5.62
CA LYS A 148 28.69 9.33 6.83
C LYS A 148 28.25 8.53 8.04
N VAL A 149 26.94 8.40 8.27
CA VAL A 149 26.34 7.60 9.35
C VAL A 149 26.74 6.13 9.23
N ASN A 150 26.59 5.52 8.05
CA ASN A 150 26.96 4.12 7.83
C ASN A 150 28.45 3.87 8.02
N ARG A 151 29.31 4.79 7.53
CA ARG A 151 30.76 4.67 7.72
C ARG A 151 31.14 4.76 9.19
N ALA A 152 30.57 5.71 9.93
CA ALA A 152 30.81 5.83 11.37
C ALA A 152 30.32 4.59 12.13
N ALA A 153 29.15 4.06 11.76
CA ALA A 153 28.64 2.82 12.33
C ALA A 153 29.58 1.63 12.10
N SER A 154 30.13 1.47 10.88
CA SER A 154 31.10 0.39 10.60
C SER A 154 32.42 0.54 11.36
N VAL A 155 32.95 1.77 11.48
CA VAL A 155 34.18 2.03 12.26
C VAL A 155 33.95 1.72 13.73
N LEU A 156 32.87 2.24 14.32
CA LEU A 156 32.53 1.98 15.72
C LEU A 156 32.23 0.50 15.98
N GLN A 157 31.61 -0.21 15.03
CA GLN A 157 31.38 -1.64 15.15
C GLN A 157 32.69 -2.43 15.23
N GLN A 158 33.70 -2.03 14.44
CA GLN A 158 35.03 -2.65 14.47
C GLN A 158 35.75 -2.37 15.80
N ASP A 159 35.63 -1.16 16.33
CA ASP A 159 36.30 -0.76 17.58
C ASP A 159 35.61 -1.35 18.83
N LEU A 160 34.28 -1.41 18.84
CA LEU A 160 33.48 -1.86 19.98
C LEU A 160 33.24 -3.38 19.99
N GLY A 161 33.42 -4.06 18.85
CA GLY A 161 33.10 -5.48 18.69
C GLY A 161 31.61 -5.82 18.79
N ARG A 162 30.73 -4.81 18.77
CA ARG A 162 29.26 -4.92 18.80
C ARG A 162 28.62 -3.84 17.94
N GLN A 163 27.32 -3.95 17.68
CA GLN A 163 26.60 -2.85 17.00
C GLN A 163 26.61 -1.57 17.87
N PRO A 164 26.96 -0.42 17.29
CA PRO A 164 26.97 0.86 18.00
C PRO A 164 25.54 1.40 18.17
N THR A 165 25.32 2.14 19.25
CA THR A 165 24.04 2.82 19.52
C THR A 165 23.93 4.14 18.76
N SER A 166 22.70 4.63 18.50
CA SER A 166 22.48 5.93 17.83
C SER A 166 23.21 7.08 18.52
N ARG A 167 23.31 7.03 19.86
CA ARG A 167 24.04 8.02 20.66
C ARG A 167 25.55 7.97 20.41
N GLU A 168 26.14 6.79 20.38
CA GLU A 168 27.58 6.61 20.10
C GLU A 168 27.94 7.10 18.68
N ILE A 169 27.05 6.87 17.70
CA ILE A 169 27.20 7.37 16.33
C ILE A 169 27.08 8.90 16.30
N ALA A 170 26.10 9.47 17.00
CA ALA A 170 25.89 10.91 17.09
C ALA A 170 27.08 11.63 17.71
N ASP A 171 27.64 11.08 18.80
CA ASP A 171 28.81 11.61 19.49
C ASP A 171 30.06 11.57 18.58
N HIS A 172 30.24 10.48 17.82
CA HIS A 172 31.35 10.35 16.88
C HIS A 172 31.25 11.33 15.70
N LEU A 173 30.04 11.58 15.20
CA LEU A 173 29.79 12.49 14.07
C LEU A 173 29.53 13.94 14.47
N LYS A 174 29.43 14.24 15.77
CA LYS A 174 29.03 15.54 16.32
C LYS A 174 27.67 16.01 15.78
N LEU A 175 26.72 15.09 15.70
CA LEU A 175 25.35 15.33 15.27
C LEU A 175 24.39 15.14 16.46
N SER A 176 23.14 15.57 16.30
CA SER A 176 22.10 15.26 17.29
C SER A 176 21.66 13.80 17.16
N VAL A 177 21.28 13.17 18.28
CA VAL A 177 20.76 11.79 18.30
C VAL A 177 19.52 11.66 17.42
N ALA A 178 18.60 12.63 17.50
CA ALA A 178 17.40 12.68 16.68
C ALA A 178 17.72 12.68 15.17
N THR A 179 18.74 13.43 14.74
CA THR A 179 19.17 13.43 13.34
C THR A 179 19.70 12.06 12.89
N VAL A 180 20.39 11.33 13.77
CA VAL A 180 20.86 9.98 13.45
C VAL A 180 19.69 9.01 13.37
N ASP A 181 18.75 9.08 14.31
CA ASP A 181 17.54 8.25 14.31
C ASP A 181 16.68 8.50 13.07
N ASP A 182 16.48 9.76 12.67
CA ASP A 182 15.75 10.13 11.45
C ASP A 182 16.41 9.52 10.20
N VAL A 183 17.75 9.59 10.11
CA VAL A 183 18.51 9.03 8.98
C VAL A 183 18.41 7.50 8.94
N LEU A 184 18.43 6.84 10.10
CA LEU A 184 18.27 5.39 10.21
C LEU A 184 16.83 4.95 9.89
N ALA A 185 15.82 5.66 10.40
CA ALA A 185 14.41 5.40 10.08
C ALA A 185 14.13 5.58 8.58
N THR A 186 14.74 6.60 7.97
CA THR A 186 14.64 6.83 6.52
C THR A 186 15.21 5.66 5.71
N GLN A 187 16.20 4.95 6.23
CA GLN A 187 16.74 3.77 5.56
C GLN A 187 15.72 2.63 5.49
N ASP A 188 14.89 2.44 6.51
CA ASP A 188 13.87 1.38 6.50
C ASP A 188 12.64 1.78 5.70
N LEU A 189 12.21 3.04 5.80
CA LEU A 189 11.07 3.57 5.03
C LEU A 189 11.30 3.58 3.52
N LEU A 190 12.55 3.74 3.07
CA LEU A 190 12.90 3.81 1.65
C LEU A 190 13.32 2.46 1.06
N LYS A 191 13.18 1.36 1.81
CA LYS A 191 13.28 0.00 1.25
C LYS A 191 12.02 -0.29 0.47
N VAL A 192 12.17 -0.44 -0.84
CA VAL A 192 11.08 -0.86 -1.73
C VAL A 192 11.13 -2.37 -1.85
N ALA A 193 10.02 -3.04 -1.54
CA ALA A 193 9.79 -4.44 -1.86
C ALA A 193 9.01 -4.54 -3.16
N SER A 194 9.24 -5.62 -3.93
CA SER A 194 8.42 -5.90 -5.11
C SER A 194 7.07 -6.43 -4.65
N LEU A 195 5.97 -5.93 -5.20
CA LEU A 195 4.65 -6.51 -4.97
C LEU A 195 4.50 -7.87 -5.66
N ASP A 196 5.29 -8.11 -6.70
CA ASP A 196 5.33 -9.37 -7.45
C ASP A 196 6.32 -10.39 -6.85
N SER A 197 7.04 -10.05 -5.77
CA SER A 197 7.92 -11.05 -5.15
C SER A 197 7.09 -12.04 -4.36
N THR A 198 6.99 -13.26 -4.86
CA THR A 198 6.46 -14.37 -4.07
C THR A 198 7.47 -14.71 -2.97
N PRO A 199 7.04 -14.80 -1.69
CA PRO A 199 7.93 -15.29 -0.64
C PRO A 199 8.34 -16.72 -1.01
N MET A 200 9.65 -16.96 -1.03
CA MET A 200 10.28 -18.08 -1.75
C MET A 200 10.07 -19.47 -1.10
N ASN A 201 8.95 -19.72 -0.41
CA ASN A 201 8.71 -20.99 0.30
C ASN A 201 7.24 -21.46 0.39
N ASP A 202 6.26 -20.80 -0.25
CA ASP A 202 4.89 -21.33 -0.33
C ASP A 202 4.28 -20.95 -1.69
N GLU A 203 4.04 -21.94 -2.55
CA GLU A 203 3.32 -21.75 -3.82
C GLU A 203 1.84 -21.36 -3.62
N ASP A 204 1.33 -21.50 -2.39
CA ASP A 204 -0.02 -21.11 -1.94
C ASP A 204 -0.04 -19.83 -1.07
N ALA A 205 1.07 -19.09 -0.97
CA ALA A 205 1.09 -17.83 -0.23
C ALA A 205 0.44 -16.70 -1.04
N ASP A 206 -0.62 -16.11 -0.46
CA ASP A 206 -1.30 -14.90 -0.92
C ASP A 206 -0.28 -13.83 -1.33
N SER A 207 -0.49 -13.19 -2.49
CA SER A 207 0.45 -12.17 -2.96
C SER A 207 0.44 -10.99 -1.99
N ASP A 208 1.56 -10.29 -1.82
CA ASP A 208 1.59 -9.09 -0.96
C ASP A 208 0.61 -8.00 -1.44
N VAL A 209 0.16 -8.08 -2.70
CA VAL A 209 -0.93 -7.27 -3.26
C VAL A 209 -2.27 -7.56 -2.59
N ASP A 210 -2.58 -8.81 -2.28
CA ASP A 210 -3.85 -9.22 -1.66
C ASP A 210 -3.94 -8.77 -0.19
N ARG A 211 -2.80 -8.50 0.45
CA ARG A 211 -2.69 -7.96 1.81
C ARG A 211 -2.82 -6.43 1.85
N LEU A 212 -2.74 -5.75 0.71
CA LEU A 212 -2.96 -4.31 0.64
C LEU A 212 -4.46 -4.04 0.73
N ASP A 213 -4.91 -3.56 1.89
CA ASP A 213 -6.30 -3.12 2.08
C ASP A 213 -6.55 -1.79 1.32
N ALA A 214 -6.78 -1.91 0.01
CA ALA A 214 -7.14 -0.78 -0.83
C ALA A 214 -8.51 -0.18 -0.44
N ALA A 215 -9.35 -0.93 0.29
CA ALA A 215 -10.66 -0.46 0.74
C ALA A 215 -10.53 0.55 1.89
N GLU A 216 -9.53 0.40 2.76
CA GLU A 216 -9.26 1.35 3.86
C GLU A 216 -8.84 2.74 3.34
N PHE A 217 -8.19 2.82 2.17
CA PHE A 217 -7.71 4.08 1.57
C PHE A 217 -8.67 4.71 0.54
N CYS A 218 -9.82 4.09 0.26
CA CYS A 218 -10.83 4.63 -0.66
C CYS A 218 -12.02 5.28 0.08
N ALA A 219 -11.75 6.23 0.97
CA ALA A 219 -12.78 6.96 1.72
C ALA A 219 -13.80 7.72 0.85
N GLU A 220 -13.51 7.88 -0.45
CA GLU A 220 -14.34 8.64 -1.41
C GLU A 220 -15.36 7.78 -2.18
N GLN A 221 -15.33 6.45 -2.08
CA GLN A 221 -16.36 5.62 -2.69
C GLN A 221 -17.59 5.56 -1.78
N LEU A 222 -18.64 6.31 -2.15
CA LEU A 222 -19.96 6.14 -1.54
C LEU A 222 -20.34 4.65 -1.58
N THR A 223 -20.79 4.13 -0.45
CA THR A 223 -21.32 2.79 -0.36
C THR A 223 -22.52 2.64 -1.33
N VAL A 224 -22.74 1.43 -1.89
CA VAL A 224 -23.92 1.08 -2.74
C VAL A 224 -25.23 1.58 -2.12
N GLU A 225 -25.21 1.52 -0.82
CA GLU A 225 -26.15 1.99 0.14
C GLU A 225 -26.41 3.50 0.10
N ASP A 226 -25.39 4.34 0.30
CA ASP A 226 -25.53 5.79 0.21
C ASP A 226 -25.97 6.24 -1.20
N ARG A 227 -25.59 5.47 -2.23
CA ARG A 227 -26.07 5.69 -3.60
C ARG A 227 -27.58 5.52 -3.72
N VAL A 228 -28.16 4.48 -3.10
CA VAL A 228 -29.62 4.26 -3.12
C VAL A 228 -30.37 5.41 -2.43
N VAL A 229 -29.88 5.87 -1.28
CA VAL A 229 -30.49 7.01 -0.57
C VAL A 229 -30.39 8.29 -1.40
N LEU A 230 -29.24 8.52 -2.04
CA LEU A 230 -29.05 9.65 -2.94
C LEU A 230 -29.97 9.58 -4.17
N GLU A 231 -30.14 8.40 -4.77
CA GLU A 231 -31.04 8.18 -5.91
C GLU A 231 -32.49 8.50 -5.55
N GLN A 232 -32.97 8.08 -4.37
CA GLN A 232 -34.31 8.42 -3.88
C GLN A 232 -34.47 9.91 -3.61
N ALA A 233 -33.47 10.55 -3.00
CA ALA A 233 -33.48 12.00 -2.79
C ALA A 233 -33.50 12.76 -4.12
N LEU A 234 -32.81 12.27 -5.16
CA LEU A 234 -32.85 12.82 -6.51
C LEU A 234 -34.22 12.65 -7.19
N GLN A 235 -34.95 11.57 -6.91
CA GLN A 235 -36.31 11.37 -7.43
C GLN A 235 -37.33 12.36 -6.86
N GLN A 236 -37.08 12.91 -5.66
CA GLN A 236 -37.94 13.92 -5.05
C GLN A 236 -37.74 15.34 -5.63
N LEU A 237 -36.68 15.57 -6.43
CA LEU A 237 -36.46 16.83 -7.13
C LEU A 237 -37.36 16.95 -8.36
N ARG A 238 -37.59 18.20 -8.80
CA ARG A 238 -38.30 18.44 -10.07
C ARG A 238 -37.44 17.97 -11.25
N ASP A 239 -38.08 17.59 -12.36
CA ASP A 239 -37.36 17.08 -13.54
C ASP A 239 -36.25 18.01 -14.04
N LEU A 240 -36.53 19.33 -14.08
CA LEU A 240 -35.54 20.34 -14.47
C LEU A 240 -34.37 20.46 -13.48
N GLU A 241 -34.64 20.30 -12.18
CA GLU A 241 -33.63 20.37 -11.11
C GLU A 241 -32.68 19.17 -11.16
N ARG A 242 -33.24 17.98 -11.41
CA ARG A 242 -32.50 16.73 -11.58
C ARG A 242 -31.65 16.76 -12.85
N GLU A 243 -32.21 17.21 -13.97
CA GLU A 243 -31.50 17.28 -15.24
C GLU A 243 -30.29 18.20 -15.17
N VAL A 244 -30.44 19.39 -14.56
CA VAL A 244 -29.34 20.33 -14.36
C VAL A 244 -28.22 19.73 -13.48
N LEU A 245 -28.58 18.97 -12.44
CA LEU A 245 -27.60 18.31 -11.57
C LEU A 245 -26.85 17.19 -12.30
N ILE A 246 -27.56 16.35 -13.07
CA ILE A 246 -26.95 15.24 -13.82
C ILE A 246 -25.93 15.79 -14.82
N ARG A 247 -26.33 16.80 -15.60
CA ARG A 247 -25.45 17.40 -16.62
C ARG A 247 -24.23 18.08 -16.01
N PHE A 248 -24.38 18.72 -14.84
CA PHE A 248 -23.27 19.40 -14.18
C PHE A 248 -22.30 18.42 -13.49
N HIS A 249 -22.81 17.42 -12.75
CA HIS A 249 -21.98 16.54 -11.92
C HIS A 249 -21.58 15.22 -12.59
N PHE A 250 -22.38 14.68 -13.51
CA PHE A 250 -22.11 13.39 -14.16
C PHE A 250 -21.63 13.56 -15.60
N GLU A 251 -22.19 14.51 -16.35
CA GLU A 251 -21.75 14.81 -17.72
C GLU A 251 -20.63 15.86 -17.78
N SER A 252 -20.23 16.43 -16.63
CA SER A 252 -19.17 17.44 -16.51
C SER A 252 -19.35 18.70 -17.39
N LYS A 253 -20.60 19.06 -17.71
CA LYS A 253 -20.91 20.25 -18.52
C LYS A 253 -20.84 21.53 -17.70
N ASN A 254 -20.43 22.63 -18.33
CA ASN A 254 -20.40 23.93 -17.67
C ASN A 254 -21.80 24.58 -17.63
N GLN A 255 -22.00 25.57 -16.76
CA GLN A 255 -23.31 26.22 -16.59
C GLN A 255 -23.81 26.94 -17.86
N THR A 256 -22.89 27.41 -18.71
CA THR A 256 -23.21 28.09 -19.97
C THR A 256 -23.69 27.10 -21.03
N GLU A 257 -23.09 25.92 -21.11
CA GLU A 257 -23.49 24.81 -21.98
C GLU A 257 -24.86 24.28 -21.57
N ILE A 258 -25.06 24.05 -20.27
CA ILE A 258 -26.36 23.64 -19.72
C ILE A 258 -27.44 24.69 -20.02
N ALA A 259 -27.11 25.98 -19.87
CA ALA A 259 -28.02 27.09 -20.18
C ALA A 259 -28.42 27.11 -21.67
N ALA A 260 -27.46 26.91 -22.57
CA ALA A 260 -27.69 26.87 -24.01
C ALA A 260 -28.54 25.65 -24.43
N GLU A 261 -28.28 24.47 -23.87
CA GLU A 261 -29.02 23.24 -24.17
C GLU A 261 -30.47 23.28 -23.64
N LEU A 262 -30.68 23.85 -22.46
CA LEU A 262 -32.00 23.93 -21.82
C LEU A 262 -32.79 25.19 -22.20
N GLY A 263 -32.21 26.10 -22.98
CA GLY A 263 -32.85 27.36 -23.37
C GLY A 263 -33.17 28.30 -22.20
N ILE A 264 -32.35 28.25 -21.14
CA ILE A 264 -32.53 29.04 -19.91
C ILE A 264 -31.32 29.94 -19.65
N SER A 265 -31.45 30.93 -18.77
CA SER A 265 -30.32 31.80 -18.44
C SER A 265 -29.29 31.10 -17.54
N CYS A 266 -28.00 31.42 -17.72
CA CYS A 266 -26.92 30.89 -16.89
C CYS A 266 -27.11 31.22 -15.40
N ASN A 267 -27.62 32.42 -15.09
CA ASN A 267 -27.99 32.79 -13.72
C ASN A 267 -29.10 31.89 -13.16
N TYR A 268 -30.05 31.48 -13.99
CA TYR A 268 -31.11 30.55 -13.58
C TYR A 268 -30.56 29.13 -13.37
N VAL A 269 -29.61 28.65 -14.18
CA VAL A 269 -28.89 27.39 -13.94
C VAL A 269 -28.15 27.41 -12.59
N SER A 270 -27.44 28.50 -12.29
CA SER A 270 -26.74 28.69 -11.01
C SER A 270 -27.72 28.68 -9.82
N HIS A 271 -28.88 29.33 -9.97
CA HIS A 271 -29.94 29.32 -8.97
C HIS A 271 -30.49 27.91 -8.75
N ILE A 272 -30.80 27.17 -9.83
CA ILE A 272 -31.26 25.79 -9.78
C ILE A 272 -30.25 24.91 -9.04
N LEU A 273 -28.96 24.94 -9.41
CA LEU A 273 -27.94 24.11 -8.74
C LEU A 273 -27.90 24.34 -7.23
N ARG A 274 -27.88 25.60 -6.78
CA ARG A 274 -27.87 25.92 -5.34
C ARG A 274 -29.15 25.49 -4.65
N GLN A 275 -30.30 25.71 -5.28
CA GLN A 275 -31.60 25.34 -4.72
C GLN A 275 -31.75 23.82 -4.63
N SER A 276 -31.39 23.09 -5.68
CA SER A 276 -31.43 21.63 -5.74
C SER A 276 -30.52 21.01 -4.68
N LEU A 277 -29.27 21.50 -4.52
CA LEU A 277 -28.36 21.02 -3.47
C LEU A 277 -28.89 21.31 -2.06
N THR A 278 -29.50 22.48 -1.85
CA THR A 278 -30.12 22.83 -0.57
C THR A 278 -31.33 21.94 -0.26
N LYS A 279 -32.13 21.61 -1.28
CA LYS A 279 -33.24 20.67 -1.17
C LYS A 279 -32.76 19.26 -0.87
N LEU A 280 -31.76 18.75 -1.59
CA LEU A 280 -31.17 17.43 -1.33
C LEU A 280 -30.64 17.35 0.09
N ARG A 281 -29.88 18.36 0.54
CA ARG A 281 -29.43 18.43 1.94
C ARG A 281 -30.61 18.39 2.90
N LYS A 282 -31.68 19.13 2.63
CA LYS A 282 -32.86 19.15 3.49
C LYS A 282 -33.59 17.80 3.50
N ILE A 283 -33.75 17.13 2.37
CA ILE A 283 -34.41 15.82 2.27
C ILE A 283 -33.61 14.79 3.08
N LEU A 284 -32.30 14.69 2.82
CA LEU A 284 -31.41 13.78 3.52
C LEU A 284 -31.37 14.08 5.02
N SER A 285 -31.27 15.35 5.42
CA SER A 285 -31.29 15.73 6.85
C SER A 285 -32.68 15.65 7.51
N GLN A 286 -33.78 15.74 6.76
CA GLN A 286 -35.13 15.58 7.30
C GLN A 286 -35.46 14.12 7.55
N GLU A 287 -34.97 13.21 6.71
CA GLU A 287 -35.00 11.77 6.99
C GLU A 287 -34.20 11.47 8.27
N GLU A 288 -32.99 12.01 8.39
CA GLU A 288 -32.17 11.88 9.61
C GLU A 288 -32.84 12.48 10.86
N ALA A 289 -33.50 13.64 10.72
CA ALA A 289 -34.16 14.32 11.84
C ALA A 289 -35.48 13.66 12.24
N ALA A 290 -36.28 13.20 11.28
CA ALA A 290 -37.48 12.41 11.54
C ALA A 290 -37.12 11.10 12.23
N GLU A 291 -36.03 10.46 11.81
CA GLU A 291 -35.50 9.27 12.46
C GLU A 291 -34.98 9.58 13.88
N GLY A 292 -34.27 10.69 14.07
CA GLY A 292 -33.82 11.13 15.40
C GLY A 292 -34.97 11.50 16.35
N LEU A 293 -36.05 12.09 15.85
CA LEU A 293 -37.28 12.37 16.59
C LEU A 293 -38.04 11.10 16.93
N MET A 294 -38.14 10.15 15.99
CA MET A 294 -38.72 8.83 16.25
C MET A 294 -37.90 8.04 17.26
N ARG A 295 -36.56 8.13 17.20
CA ARG A 295 -35.65 7.56 18.22
C ARG A 295 -35.91 8.15 19.60
N ARG A 296 -36.13 9.46 19.70
CA ARG A 296 -36.48 10.13 20.97
C ARG A 296 -37.90 9.81 21.45
N GLN A 297 -38.87 9.70 20.55
CA GLN A 297 -40.24 9.32 20.90
C GLN A 297 -40.34 7.85 21.32
N ALA A 298 -39.62 6.96 20.65
CA ALA A 298 -39.44 5.57 21.08
C ALA A 298 -38.82 5.50 22.47
N GLN A 299 -37.71 6.23 22.71
CA GLN A 299 -37.08 6.34 24.03
C GLN A 299 -37.99 6.95 25.10
N ALA A 300 -38.99 7.75 24.72
CA ALA A 300 -39.92 8.39 25.65
C ALA A 300 -41.18 7.54 25.94
N LEU A 301 -41.48 6.54 25.11
CA LEU A 301 -42.69 5.71 25.21
C LEU A 301 -42.46 4.32 25.84
N ASP A 302 -41.20 3.86 25.94
CA ASP A 302 -40.82 2.62 26.62
C ASP A 302 -39.51 2.82 27.41
N GLN A 303 -39.51 2.52 28.71
CA GLN A 303 -38.28 2.55 29.52
C GLN A 303 -37.29 1.42 29.18
N ASP A 304 -37.73 0.42 28.40
CA ASP A 304 -36.97 -0.81 28.03
C ASP A 304 -36.73 -0.93 26.51
N VAL A 305 -36.42 0.19 25.82
CA VAL A 305 -36.13 0.18 24.37
C VAL A 305 -34.76 -0.39 24.04
N ILE A 306 -33.79 -0.20 24.92
CA ILE A 306 -32.40 -0.67 24.75
C ILE A 306 -32.13 -1.74 25.80
N ASP A 307 -31.58 -2.87 25.39
CA ASP A 307 -31.07 -3.90 26.29
C ASP A 307 -29.81 -3.35 26.98
N PRO A 308 -29.83 -3.09 28.32
CA PRO A 308 -28.70 -2.49 29.01
C PRO A 308 -27.46 -3.39 29.04
N SER A 309 -27.63 -4.69 28.77
CA SER A 309 -26.56 -5.69 28.80
C SER A 309 -25.79 -5.76 27.49
N VAL A 310 -26.45 -5.43 26.37
CA VAL A 310 -25.88 -5.57 25.01
C VAL A 310 -25.75 -4.21 24.31
N GLY A 311 -26.45 -3.18 24.79
CA GLY A 311 -26.48 -1.85 24.15
C GLY A 311 -27.36 -1.78 22.88
N ALA A 312 -27.98 -2.89 22.49
CA ALA A 312 -28.81 -3.02 21.30
C ALA A 312 -30.29 -2.73 21.58
N TYR A 313 -31.06 -2.35 20.55
CA TYR A 313 -32.51 -2.23 20.67
C TYR A 313 -33.16 -3.59 20.98
N THR A 314 -34.20 -3.61 21.81
CA THR A 314 -34.84 -4.87 22.23
C THR A 314 -35.62 -5.56 21.11
N HIS A 315 -35.88 -6.86 21.27
CA HIS A 315 -36.68 -7.63 20.31
C HIS A 315 -38.12 -7.12 20.18
N ARG A 316 -38.67 -6.55 21.26
CA ARG A 316 -39.97 -5.90 21.25
C ARG A 316 -39.94 -4.64 20.37
N TYR A 317 -38.91 -3.80 20.53
CA TYR A 317 -38.73 -2.63 19.68
C TYR A 317 -38.57 -2.99 18.21
N PHE A 318 -37.78 -4.04 17.92
CA PHE A 318 -37.65 -4.57 16.55
C PHE A 318 -38.99 -4.85 15.88
N LYS A 319 -39.89 -5.59 16.55
CA LYS A 319 -41.20 -5.95 15.97
C LYS A 319 -42.05 -4.73 15.65
N ALA A 320 -42.19 -3.83 16.62
CA ALA A 320 -42.96 -2.60 16.44
C ALA A 320 -42.38 -1.74 15.31
N ARG A 321 -41.05 -1.58 15.29
CA ARG A 321 -40.37 -0.77 14.28
C ARG A 321 -40.48 -1.38 12.87
N LEU A 322 -40.36 -2.69 12.75
CA LEU A 322 -40.50 -3.36 11.47
C LEU A 322 -41.92 -3.24 10.92
N GLU A 323 -42.95 -3.33 11.75
CA GLU A 323 -44.34 -3.11 11.37
C GLU A 323 -44.57 -1.70 10.82
N GLU A 324 -44.05 -0.68 11.51
CA GLU A 324 -44.12 0.71 11.07
C GLU A 324 -43.40 0.95 9.73
N GLU A 325 -42.20 0.40 9.57
CA GLU A 325 -41.42 0.58 8.34
C GLU A 325 -42.04 -0.16 7.15
N VAL A 326 -42.60 -1.35 7.35
CA VAL A 326 -43.39 -2.04 6.31
C VAL A 326 -44.61 -1.23 5.92
N HIS A 327 -45.33 -0.66 6.91
CA HIS A 327 -46.50 0.15 6.65
C HIS A 327 -46.14 1.43 5.87
N ARG A 328 -45.07 2.11 6.30
CA ARG A 328 -44.53 3.31 5.64
C ARG A 328 -44.13 3.00 4.20
N ALA A 329 -43.29 1.98 4.00
CA ALA A 329 -42.79 1.58 2.70
C ALA A 329 -43.95 1.22 1.75
N GLY A 330 -44.94 0.45 2.24
CA GLY A 330 -46.14 0.12 1.49
C GLY A 330 -46.99 1.33 1.11
N SER A 331 -47.09 2.34 1.97
CA SER A 331 -47.86 3.56 1.69
C SER A 331 -47.20 4.48 0.66
N ARG A 332 -45.86 4.46 0.57
CA ARG A 332 -45.07 5.32 -0.32
C ARG A 332 -44.58 4.61 -1.59
N GLY A 333 -44.81 3.31 -1.71
CA GLY A 333 -44.27 2.50 -2.79
C GLY A 333 -42.75 2.33 -2.71
N GLU A 334 -42.18 2.47 -1.51
CA GLU A 334 -40.75 2.32 -1.25
C GLU A 334 -40.42 0.84 -0.95
N GLU A 335 -39.16 0.47 -1.13
CA GLU A 335 -38.67 -0.87 -0.81
C GLU A 335 -37.96 -0.89 0.54
N LEU A 336 -37.96 -2.03 1.22
CA LEU A 336 -37.29 -2.21 2.50
C LEU A 336 -36.68 -3.61 2.53
N SER A 337 -35.61 -3.77 3.28
CA SER A 337 -34.98 -5.08 3.45
C SER A 337 -34.70 -5.38 4.91
N LEU A 338 -34.63 -6.66 5.22
CA LEU A 338 -34.35 -7.18 6.55
C LEU A 338 -33.21 -8.19 6.44
N VAL A 339 -32.18 -8.03 7.26
CA VAL A 339 -31.13 -9.02 7.45
C VAL A 339 -31.23 -9.58 8.86
N LEU A 340 -31.19 -10.89 9.00
CA LEU A 340 -31.17 -11.59 10.28
C LEU A 340 -29.82 -12.27 10.45
N VAL A 341 -29.17 -12.02 11.58
CA VAL A 341 -27.91 -12.62 12.00
C VAL A 341 -28.19 -13.48 13.22
N ARG A 342 -27.80 -14.76 13.18
CA ARG A 342 -27.98 -15.69 14.31
C ARG A 342 -26.67 -16.37 14.64
N PHE A 343 -26.29 -16.32 15.91
CA PHE A 343 -25.16 -17.03 16.46
C PHE A 343 -25.61 -18.36 17.05
N HIS A 344 -24.84 -19.41 16.81
CA HIS A 344 -25.08 -20.76 17.31
C HIS A 344 -23.94 -21.17 18.23
N GLY A 345 -24.22 -22.07 19.18
CA GLY A 345 -23.20 -22.55 20.12
C GLY A 345 -22.97 -21.67 21.35
N LEU A 346 -23.73 -20.57 21.50
CA LEU A 346 -23.70 -19.71 22.70
C LEU A 346 -24.03 -20.49 23.99
N GLU A 347 -24.80 -21.56 23.90
CA GLU A 347 -25.09 -22.43 25.06
C GLU A 347 -23.86 -23.14 25.60
N ARG A 348 -22.90 -23.49 24.73
CA ARG A 348 -21.62 -24.05 25.16
C ARG A 348 -20.77 -22.95 25.81
N LEU A 349 -20.74 -21.77 25.20
CA LEU A 349 -20.05 -20.61 25.77
C LEU A 349 -20.58 -20.30 27.17
N ARG A 350 -21.91 -20.31 27.36
CA ARG A 350 -22.56 -20.15 28.68
C ARG A 350 -22.17 -21.24 29.66
N ALA A 351 -22.13 -22.49 29.23
CA ALA A 351 -21.82 -23.63 30.10
C ALA A 351 -20.37 -23.57 30.62
N PHE A 352 -19.41 -23.12 29.80
CA PHE A 352 -18.00 -23.09 30.18
C PHE A 352 -17.56 -21.78 30.85
N TYR A 353 -18.04 -20.63 30.36
CA TYR A 353 -17.57 -19.30 30.78
C TYR A 353 -18.66 -18.44 31.44
N GLY A 354 -19.84 -19.00 31.66
CA GLY A 354 -20.95 -18.32 32.32
C GLY A 354 -21.72 -17.35 31.44
N GLN A 355 -22.78 -16.77 32.01
CA GLN A 355 -23.70 -15.87 31.31
C GLN A 355 -23.04 -14.56 30.86
N GLN A 356 -22.10 -14.02 31.65
CA GLN A 356 -21.46 -12.74 31.34
C GLN A 356 -20.69 -12.78 30.03
N SER A 357 -19.95 -13.87 29.78
CA SER A 357 -19.18 -14.06 28.54
C SER A 357 -20.07 -14.09 27.28
N VAL A 358 -21.31 -14.58 27.41
CA VAL A 358 -22.29 -14.53 26.31
C VAL A 358 -22.78 -13.10 26.08
N LEU A 359 -23.02 -12.35 27.15
CA LEU A 359 -23.44 -10.96 27.06
C LEU A 359 -22.35 -10.08 26.45
N ASP A 360 -21.10 -10.25 26.88
CA ASP A 360 -19.95 -9.53 26.34
C ASP A 360 -19.75 -9.86 24.85
N PHE A 361 -19.88 -11.14 24.46
CA PHE A 361 -19.85 -11.54 23.05
C PHE A 361 -20.95 -10.86 22.22
N LEU A 362 -22.17 -10.81 22.75
CA LEU A 362 -23.29 -10.17 22.07
C LEU A 362 -23.15 -8.65 22.01
N ALA A 363 -22.60 -8.01 23.05
CA ALA A 363 -22.30 -6.58 23.05
C ALA A 363 -21.25 -6.24 21.98
N ASP A 364 -20.15 -7.01 21.93
CA ASP A 364 -19.13 -6.87 20.89
C ASP A 364 -19.69 -7.09 19.48
N ALA A 365 -20.58 -8.09 19.32
CA ALA A 365 -21.25 -8.35 18.05
C ALA A 365 -22.18 -7.18 17.65
N HIS A 366 -22.88 -6.59 18.62
CA HIS A 366 -23.73 -5.42 18.38
C HIS A 366 -22.90 -4.23 17.90
N ASP A 367 -21.81 -3.90 18.60
CA ASP A 367 -20.96 -2.76 18.27
C ASP A 367 -20.32 -2.94 16.90
N PHE A 368 -19.82 -4.15 16.63
CA PHE A 368 -19.34 -4.52 15.30
C PHE A 368 -20.39 -4.34 14.21
N LEU A 369 -21.61 -4.87 14.41
CA LEU A 369 -22.68 -4.69 13.43
C LEU A 369 -23.03 -3.22 13.26
N LYS A 370 -23.05 -2.43 14.33
CA LYS A 370 -23.43 -1.01 14.29
C LYS A 370 -22.41 -0.14 13.56
N GLU A 371 -21.12 -0.46 13.67
CA GLU A 371 -20.05 0.21 12.92
C GLU A 371 -20.05 -0.14 11.42
N ASN A 372 -20.69 -1.25 11.04
CA ASN A 372 -20.64 -1.79 9.68
C ASN A 372 -21.94 -1.67 8.90
N VAL A 373 -22.94 -0.98 9.45
CA VAL A 373 -24.21 -0.64 8.81
C VAL A 373 -24.39 0.87 8.78
N ARG A 374 -25.29 1.40 7.94
CA ARG A 374 -25.52 2.84 7.87
C ARG A 374 -26.07 3.38 9.17
N ARG A 375 -25.98 4.71 9.30
CA ARG A 375 -26.60 5.42 10.41
C ARG A 375 -28.11 5.20 10.48
N LEU A 376 -28.79 5.13 9.32
CA LEU A 376 -30.23 4.87 9.22
C LEU A 376 -30.63 3.40 9.48
N ASP A 377 -29.67 2.48 9.37
CA ASP A 377 -29.93 1.06 9.56
C ASP A 377 -30.09 0.77 11.05
N ILE A 378 -31.12 -0.01 11.37
CA ILE A 378 -31.53 -0.26 12.76
C ILE A 378 -31.13 -1.68 13.14
N VAL A 379 -30.15 -1.81 14.04
CA VAL A 379 -29.69 -3.08 14.60
C VAL A 379 -30.43 -3.34 15.91
N CYS A 380 -31.19 -4.43 15.94
CA CYS A 380 -31.98 -4.83 17.09
C CYS A 380 -31.68 -6.27 17.50
N ARG A 381 -31.98 -6.62 18.74
CA ARG A 381 -31.97 -8.00 19.23
C ARG A 381 -33.02 -8.84 18.51
N TYR A 382 -32.63 -10.03 18.11
CA TYR A 382 -33.51 -11.01 17.49
C TYR A 382 -33.42 -12.34 18.22
N GLY A 383 -34.44 -12.61 19.05
CA GLY A 383 -34.39 -13.72 20.00
C GLY A 383 -33.27 -13.53 21.03
N ASN A 384 -32.76 -14.64 21.53
CA ASN A 384 -31.71 -14.65 22.55
C ASN A 384 -30.29 -14.68 21.96
N ASP A 385 -30.16 -15.09 20.70
CA ASP A 385 -28.88 -15.52 20.14
C ASP A 385 -28.51 -14.75 18.86
N GLY A 386 -29.17 -13.63 18.57
CA GLY A 386 -28.98 -12.96 17.29
C GLY A 386 -29.43 -11.51 17.23
N PHE A 387 -29.32 -10.96 16.03
CA PHE A 387 -29.69 -9.60 15.68
C PHE A 387 -30.53 -9.56 14.41
N ALA A 388 -31.39 -8.55 14.32
CA ALA A 388 -32.13 -8.18 13.13
C ALA A 388 -31.68 -6.78 12.74
N ILE A 389 -31.39 -6.60 11.46
CA ILE A 389 -30.98 -5.34 10.87
C ILE A 389 -32.07 -4.93 9.90
N VAL A 390 -32.83 -3.89 10.27
CA VAL A 390 -33.81 -3.27 9.37
C VAL A 390 -33.05 -2.30 8.47
N LEU A 391 -33.15 -2.51 7.16
CA LEU A 391 -32.48 -1.75 6.11
C LEU A 391 -33.54 -1.02 5.28
N PRO A 392 -33.95 0.19 5.68
CA PRO A 392 -34.87 0.99 4.88
C PRO A 392 -34.29 1.22 3.48
N PHE A 393 -35.16 1.32 2.47
CA PHE A 393 -34.81 1.67 1.08
C PHE A 393 -33.92 0.68 0.34
N THR A 394 -33.51 -0.43 0.96
CA THR A 394 -32.45 -1.29 0.42
C THR A 394 -32.97 -2.38 -0.55
N GLY A 395 -34.28 -2.64 -0.54
CA GLY A 395 -35.01 -3.34 -1.61
C GLY A 395 -34.27 -4.44 -2.37
N SER A 396 -34.29 -4.36 -3.71
CA SER A 396 -33.63 -5.31 -4.62
C SER A 396 -32.10 -5.42 -4.48
N HIS A 397 -31.45 -4.45 -3.83
CA HIS A 397 -29.99 -4.43 -3.61
C HIS A 397 -29.55 -5.14 -2.33
N VAL A 398 -30.50 -5.71 -1.58
CA VAL A 398 -30.21 -6.44 -0.32
C VAL A 398 -29.17 -7.53 -0.48
N SER A 399 -29.06 -8.18 -1.65
CA SER A 399 -28.08 -9.24 -1.90
C SER A 399 -26.64 -8.74 -1.74
N VAL A 400 -26.36 -7.52 -2.22
CA VAL A 400 -25.03 -6.90 -2.16
C VAL A 400 -24.70 -6.50 -0.71
N VAL A 401 -25.67 -5.92 -0.01
CA VAL A 401 -25.51 -5.55 1.41
C VAL A 401 -25.32 -6.80 2.26
N HIS A 402 -26.11 -7.85 2.00
CA HIS A 402 -25.99 -9.15 2.63
C HIS A 402 -24.59 -9.75 2.44
N GLN A 403 -24.09 -9.82 1.20
CA GLN A 403 -22.74 -10.34 0.91
C GLN A 403 -21.65 -9.55 1.64
N ARG A 404 -21.75 -8.22 1.67
CA ARG A 404 -20.80 -7.36 2.39
C ARG A 404 -20.83 -7.62 3.90
N ILE A 405 -22.02 -7.69 4.49
CA ILE A 405 -22.19 -7.98 5.93
C ILE A 405 -21.65 -9.38 6.24
N VAL A 406 -21.94 -10.37 5.40
CA VAL A 406 -21.43 -11.75 5.53
C VAL A 406 -19.90 -11.77 5.51
N ALA A 407 -19.27 -11.12 4.52
CA ALA A 407 -17.81 -11.07 4.42
C ALA A 407 -17.17 -10.41 5.65
N LYS A 408 -17.74 -9.29 6.12
CA LYS A 408 -17.26 -8.60 7.31
C LYS A 408 -17.42 -9.43 8.58
N ILE A 409 -18.58 -10.06 8.78
CA ILE A 409 -18.80 -10.97 9.92
C ILE A 409 -17.84 -12.16 9.84
N ALA A 410 -17.59 -12.73 8.66
CA ALA A 410 -16.64 -13.82 8.48
C ALA A 410 -15.23 -13.44 8.95
N GLY A 411 -14.74 -12.26 8.53
CA GLY A 411 -13.45 -11.72 8.97
C GLY A 411 -13.41 -11.47 10.48
N TRP A 412 -14.48 -10.88 11.05
CA TRP A 412 -14.58 -10.64 12.49
C TRP A 412 -14.58 -11.94 13.32
N MET A 413 -15.28 -12.98 12.84
CA MET A 413 -15.30 -14.30 13.47
C MET A 413 -13.94 -15.01 13.38
N ALA A 414 -13.21 -14.85 12.27
CA ALA A 414 -11.89 -15.49 12.09
C ALA A 414 -10.88 -15.06 13.19
N HIS A 415 -10.91 -13.80 13.60
CA HIS A 415 -10.05 -13.26 14.66
C HIS A 415 -10.50 -13.64 16.08
N ARG A 416 -11.71 -14.21 16.22
CA ARG A 416 -12.32 -14.58 17.49
C ARG A 416 -12.47 -16.09 17.69
N ASN A 417 -12.00 -16.88 16.72
CA ASN A 417 -11.88 -18.32 16.84
C ASN A 417 -10.74 -18.69 17.80
N GLY A 418 -11.03 -18.68 19.10
CA GLY A 418 -10.20 -19.32 20.11
C GLY A 418 -10.27 -20.85 20.05
N ALA A 419 -9.27 -21.51 20.63
CA ALA A 419 -9.04 -22.96 20.56
C ALA A 419 -10.15 -23.90 21.13
N ASN A 420 -11.30 -23.38 21.59
CA ASN A 420 -12.26 -24.13 22.43
C ASN A 420 -13.71 -24.23 21.89
N GLY A 421 -13.87 -24.20 20.56
CA GLY A 421 -15.10 -24.63 19.86
C GLY A 421 -15.92 -23.46 19.29
N PRO A 422 -16.42 -23.57 18.04
CA PRO A 422 -16.85 -22.40 17.29
C PRO A 422 -18.26 -21.96 17.70
N VAL A 423 -18.39 -20.71 18.14
CA VAL A 423 -19.61 -19.97 17.86
C VAL A 423 -19.69 -19.89 16.34
N SER A 424 -20.74 -20.43 15.73
CA SER A 424 -20.96 -20.27 14.29
C SER A 424 -22.05 -19.24 14.07
N VAL A 425 -22.12 -18.68 12.87
CA VAL A 425 -23.10 -17.65 12.55
C VAL A 425 -23.83 -18.01 11.27
N SER A 426 -25.12 -17.75 11.23
CA SER A 426 -25.93 -17.82 10.02
C SER A 426 -26.55 -16.47 9.75
N VAL A 427 -26.60 -16.09 8.48
CA VAL A 427 -27.20 -14.84 8.03
C VAL A 427 -28.21 -15.14 6.95
N GLY A 428 -29.38 -14.52 7.05
CA GLY A 428 -30.42 -14.59 6.03
C GLY A 428 -31.00 -13.21 5.78
N PHE A 429 -31.60 -13.01 4.62
CA PHE A 429 -32.18 -11.72 4.26
C PHE A 429 -33.53 -11.87 3.56
N ALA A 430 -34.34 -10.82 3.62
CA ALA A 430 -35.53 -10.71 2.79
C ALA A 430 -35.81 -9.27 2.37
N ALA A 431 -36.48 -9.10 1.23
CA ALA A 431 -36.90 -7.80 0.70
C ALA A 431 -38.43 -7.65 0.63
N PHE A 432 -38.93 -6.49 1.01
CA PHE A 432 -40.28 -6.00 0.80
C PHE A 432 -40.30 -5.04 -0.39
N PRO A 433 -41.31 -5.10 -1.29
CA PRO A 433 -42.46 -6.03 -1.29
C PRO A 433 -42.19 -7.36 -2.02
N GLY A 434 -40.99 -7.56 -2.56
CA GLY A 434 -40.67 -8.64 -3.51
C GLY A 434 -40.84 -10.05 -2.94
N GLN A 435 -40.28 -10.32 -1.75
CA GLN A 435 -40.31 -11.66 -1.11
C GLN A 435 -41.34 -11.76 0.01
N ALA A 436 -41.81 -10.64 0.55
CA ALA A 436 -42.89 -10.58 1.51
C ALA A 436 -43.59 -9.22 1.49
N ARG A 437 -44.89 -9.21 1.84
CA ARG A 437 -45.72 -7.99 1.91
C ARG A 437 -46.17 -7.62 3.33
N THR A 438 -45.73 -8.37 4.34
CA THR A 438 -46.04 -8.13 5.75
C THR A 438 -44.78 -8.24 6.57
N SER A 439 -44.73 -7.58 7.73
CA SER A 439 -43.59 -7.65 8.67
C SER A 439 -43.30 -9.09 9.09
N GLU A 440 -44.32 -9.85 9.47
CA GLU A 440 -44.18 -11.28 9.80
C GLU A 440 -43.70 -12.11 8.61
N GLY A 441 -44.22 -11.83 7.41
CA GLY A 441 -43.78 -12.48 6.19
C GLY A 441 -42.30 -12.24 5.92
N LEU A 442 -41.84 -11.01 6.14
CA LEU A 442 -40.45 -10.62 5.91
C LEU A 442 -39.50 -11.33 6.88
N VAL A 443 -39.87 -11.41 8.16
CA VAL A 443 -39.11 -12.18 9.17
C VAL A 443 -39.06 -13.67 8.81
N ARG A 444 -40.19 -14.25 8.39
CA ARG A 444 -40.25 -15.67 7.99
C ARG A 444 -39.37 -15.94 6.77
N SER A 445 -39.45 -15.10 5.74
CA SER A 445 -38.64 -15.24 4.53
C SER A 445 -37.15 -15.09 4.84
N ALA A 446 -36.75 -14.10 5.66
CA ALA A 446 -35.36 -13.91 6.04
C ALA A 446 -34.83 -15.06 6.91
N ALA A 447 -35.67 -15.62 7.78
CA ALA A 447 -35.31 -16.77 8.60
C ALA A 447 -35.18 -18.06 7.77
N ALA A 448 -36.02 -18.23 6.74
CA ALA A 448 -35.95 -19.36 5.80
C ALA A 448 -34.72 -19.28 4.89
N ALA A 449 -34.25 -18.06 4.58
CA ALA A 449 -33.05 -17.81 3.78
C ALA A 449 -31.75 -17.76 4.61
N MET A 450 -31.74 -18.27 5.84
CA MET A 450 -30.54 -18.27 6.67
C MET A 450 -29.51 -19.29 6.19
N GLU A 451 -28.32 -18.80 5.84
CA GLU A 451 -27.17 -19.62 5.43
C GLU A 451 -26.01 -19.47 6.42
N PRO A 452 -25.28 -20.55 6.75
CA PRO A 452 -24.12 -20.47 7.62
C PRO A 452 -22.95 -19.73 6.95
N ILE A 453 -22.31 -18.82 7.67
CA ILE A 453 -21.04 -18.23 7.27
C ILE A 453 -19.94 -19.24 7.62
N GLY A 454 -19.35 -19.88 6.61
CA GLY A 454 -18.22 -20.78 6.82
C GLY A 454 -18.54 -22.28 6.77
N THR A 455 -19.30 -22.73 5.77
CA THR A 455 -18.98 -24.00 5.11
C THR A 455 -18.76 -23.73 3.63
N VAL A 456 -17.50 -23.59 3.22
CA VAL A 456 -17.12 -24.03 1.88
C VAL A 456 -17.42 -25.53 1.86
N SER A 457 -18.59 -25.91 1.37
CA SER A 457 -18.81 -27.28 0.97
C SER A 457 -17.99 -27.49 -0.30
N GLU A 458 -16.88 -28.21 -0.17
CA GLU A 458 -16.57 -29.24 -1.14
C GLU A 458 -17.87 -29.95 -1.53
N LYS A 459 -18.24 -29.84 -2.81
CA LYS A 459 -19.26 -30.58 -3.62
C LYS A 459 -19.92 -29.57 -4.56
N ALA A 460 -19.83 -29.65 -5.88
CA ALA A 460 -19.33 -30.68 -6.80
C ALA A 460 -18.93 -29.93 -8.10
N ALA A 461 -17.79 -30.28 -8.70
CA ALA A 461 -17.71 -31.08 -9.95
C ALA A 461 -18.33 -30.39 -11.17
#